data_AF-A0A0S8IVK1-F1
#
_entry.id   AF-A0A0S8IVK1-F1
#
_cell.length_a   1.000
_cell.length_b   1.000
_cell.length_c   1.000
_cell.angle_alpha   90.00
_cell.angle_beta   90.00
_cell.angle_gamma   90.00
#
_symmetry.space_group_name_H-M   'P 1'
#
loop_
_entity.id
_entity.type
_entity.pdbx_description
1 polymer ?
#
loop_
_entity_poly.entity_id
_entity_poly.type
_entity_poly.pdbx_seq_one_letter_code
_entity_poly.pdbx_strand_id
1 'polypeptide(L)'
;MKTNERISLLRLQRKLNQEMRCPAGKNQVYVLSRMKTNGRIKREAPQVCLDCKIRSYLGWRKRVYLDFIRKVCCGDHRRLCEAYMKFMARRRAPFMSP
;
A
#
# COMPACT_ATOMS: atom_id res chain seq x y z
N MET A 1 -6.99 6.73 26.20
CA MET A 1 -7.47 7.99 25.59
C MET A 1 -7.11 7.98 24.10
N LYS A 2 -8.07 7.87 23.18
CA LYS A 2 -7.82 8.01 21.74
C LYS A 2 -8.18 9.44 21.35
N THR A 3 -7.21 10.35 21.37
CA THR A 3 -7.35 11.69 20.85
C THR A 3 -7.76 11.60 19.39
N ASN A 4 -8.98 12.05 19.09
CA ASN A 4 -9.53 12.14 17.74
C ASN A 4 -8.86 13.35 17.04
N GLU A 5 -7.53 13.31 16.88
CA GLU A 5 -6.83 14.32 16.11
C GLU A 5 -7.30 14.25 14.66
N ARG A 6 -7.97 15.30 14.21
CA ARG A 6 -8.32 15.50 12.80
C ARG A 6 -7.04 15.77 12.01
N ILE A 7 -6.30 14.71 11.70
CA ILE A 7 -5.11 14.79 10.86
C ILE A 7 -5.57 14.94 9.40
N SER A 8 -5.10 16.01 8.73
CA SER A 8 -5.30 16.19 7.29
C SER A 8 -4.79 14.96 6.52
N LEU A 9 -5.58 14.46 5.57
CA LEU A 9 -5.22 13.30 4.74
C LEU A 9 -3.91 13.53 3.98
N LEU A 10 -3.60 14.76 3.59
CA LEU A 10 -2.33 15.13 2.97
C LEU A 10 -1.15 14.99 3.94
N ARG A 11 -1.35 15.39 5.21
CA ARG A 11 -0.33 15.22 6.25
C ARG A 11 -0.10 13.74 6.55
N LEU A 12 -1.16 12.94 6.60
CA LEU A 12 -1.08 11.49 6.75
C LEU A 12 -0.36 10.84 5.57
N GLN A 13 -0.69 11.21 4.33
CA GLN A 13 0.00 10.73 3.13
C GLN A 13 1.50 11.02 3.19
N ARG A 14 1.90 12.27 3.51
CA ARG A 14 3.31 12.65 3.66
C ARG A 14 4.01 11.83 4.73
N LYS A 15 3.37 11.68 5.90
CA LYS A 15 3.89 10.87 7.01
C LYS A 15 4.10 9.41 6.60
N LEU A 16 3.13 8.78 5.95
CA LEU A 16 3.25 7.39 5.50
C LEU A 16 4.35 7.21 4.45
N ASN A 17 4.54 8.17 3.55
CA ASN A 17 5.63 8.13 2.58
C ASN A 17 7.00 8.28 3.26
N GLN A 18 7.12 9.10 4.31
CA GLN A 18 8.34 9.23 5.12
C GLN A 18 8.64 7.98 5.94
N GLU A 19 7.61 7.38 6.55
CA GLU A 19 7.73 6.17 7.38
C GLU A 19 7.80 4.87 6.55
N MET A 20 7.71 4.97 5.22
CA MET A 20 7.68 3.81 4.34
C MET A 20 9.00 3.04 4.38
N ARG A 21 8.95 1.79 4.84
CA ARG A 21 10.12 0.89 4.83
C ARG A 21 10.15 0.00 3.60
N CYS A 22 8.98 -0.33 3.05
CA CYS A 22 8.87 -1.12 1.84
C CYS A 22 9.38 -0.33 0.62
N PRO A 23 10.41 -0.82 -0.11
CA PRO A 23 10.98 -0.10 -1.25
C PRO A 23 9.97 0.05 -2.39
N ALA A 24 9.04 -0.91 -2.53
CA ALA A 24 8.01 -0.85 -3.58
C ALA A 24 6.93 0.19 -3.31
N GLY A 25 6.78 0.67 -2.08
CA GLY A 25 5.74 1.63 -1.67
C GLY A 25 6.22 3.06 -1.48
N LYS A 26 7.54 3.31 -1.49
CA LYS A 26 8.12 4.62 -1.17
C LYS A 26 7.63 5.67 -2.15
N ASN A 27 7.10 6.79 -1.62
CA ASN A 27 6.55 7.91 -2.39
C ASN A 27 5.38 7.56 -3.33
N GLN A 28 4.67 6.46 -3.06
CA GLN A 28 3.54 6.02 -3.89
C GLN A 28 2.20 6.05 -3.14
N VAL A 29 2.17 6.49 -1.87
CA VAL A 29 0.92 6.67 -1.14
C VAL A 29 0.17 7.89 -1.67
N TYR A 30 -1.11 7.73 -1.97
CA TYR A 30 -2.01 8.75 -2.48
C TYR A 30 -3.38 8.73 -1.79
N VAL A 31 -4.12 9.82 -1.92
CA VAL A 31 -5.50 9.94 -1.44
C VAL A 31 -6.46 9.64 -2.59
N LEU A 32 -7.25 8.57 -2.46
CA LEU A 32 -8.31 8.20 -3.38
C LEU A 32 -9.61 8.90 -2.97
N SER A 33 -9.96 9.96 -3.70
CA SER A 33 -11.11 10.84 -3.40
C SER A 33 -12.40 10.48 -4.14
N ARG A 34 -12.35 9.64 -5.19
CA ARG A 34 -13.53 9.29 -6.00
C ARG A 34 -13.52 7.81 -6.37
N MET A 35 -14.48 7.05 -5.86
CA MET A 35 -14.83 5.74 -6.39
C MET A 35 -15.95 5.90 -7.41
N LYS A 36 -15.66 5.64 -8.68
CA LYS A 36 -16.68 5.44 -9.71
C LYS A 36 -17.02 3.95 -9.74
N THR A 37 -18.27 3.61 -9.48
CA THR A 37 -18.80 2.25 -9.70
C THR A 37 -20.01 2.39 -10.61
N ASN A 38 -20.00 1.73 -11.77
CA ASN A 38 -21.09 1.74 -12.76
C ASN A 38 -21.58 3.15 -13.13
N GLY A 39 -20.66 4.07 -13.43
CA GLY A 39 -20.98 5.45 -13.82
C GLY A 39 -21.46 6.36 -12.69
N ARG A 40 -21.78 5.83 -11.50
CA ARG A 40 -22.18 6.61 -10.33
C ARG A 40 -20.96 6.90 -9.44
N ILE A 41 -20.80 8.16 -9.06
CA ILE A 41 -19.83 8.57 -8.04
C ILE A 41 -20.41 8.14 -6.70
N LYS A 42 -19.87 7.09 -6.09
CA LYS A 42 -20.18 6.81 -4.69
C LYS A 42 -19.49 7.87 -3.84
N ARG A 43 -20.25 8.55 -2.98
CA ARG A 43 -19.74 9.45 -1.93
C ARG A 43 -19.13 8.60 -0.81
N GLU A 44 -18.08 7.84 -1.12
CA GLU A 44 -17.27 7.19 -0.10
C GLU A 44 -16.27 8.20 0.47
N ALA A 45 -16.00 8.08 1.77
CA ALA A 45 -15.00 8.92 2.42
C ALA A 45 -13.64 8.73 1.71
N PRO A 46 -12.87 9.81 1.45
CA PRO A 46 -11.57 9.69 0.81
C PRO A 46 -10.66 8.73 1.58
N GLN A 47 -10.04 7.79 0.86
CA GLN A 47 -9.20 6.75 1.45
C GLN A 47 -7.74 7.00 1.14
N VAL A 48 -6.84 6.58 2.03
CA VAL A 48 -5.40 6.55 1.74
C VAL A 48 -5.03 5.18 1.21
N CYS A 49 -4.36 5.15 0.07
CA CYS A 49 -3.98 3.91 -0.60
C CYS A 49 -2.63 4.00 -1.28
N LEU A 50 -2.12 2.82 -1.65
CA LEU A 50 -0.86 2.61 -2.34
C LEU A 50 -1.09 1.57 -3.44
N ASP A 51 -0.57 1.83 -4.63
CA ASP A 51 -0.54 0.85 -5.72
C ASP A 51 0.79 0.08 -5.69
N CYS A 52 0.81 -1.08 -5.03
CA CYS A 52 2.03 -1.86 -4.83
C CYS A 52 2.46 -2.58 -6.13
N LYS A 53 3.59 -2.14 -6.70
CA LYS A 53 4.18 -2.72 -7.92
C LYS A 53 4.54 -4.21 -7.77
N ILE A 54 4.99 -4.64 -6.59
CA ILE A 54 5.29 -6.06 -6.33
C ILE A 54 4.03 -6.92 -6.44
N ARG A 55 2.91 -6.48 -5.85
CA ARG A 55 1.64 -7.20 -5.96
C ARG A 55 1.19 -7.29 -7.42
N SER A 56 1.32 -6.19 -8.17
CA SER A 56 1.01 -6.18 -9.60
C SER A 56 1.86 -7.17 -10.40
N TYR A 57 3.16 -7.26 -10.11
CA TYR A 57 4.08 -8.21 -10.75
C TYR A 57 3.70 -9.67 -10.47
N LEU A 58 3.18 -9.96 -9.28
CA LEU A 58 2.70 -11.30 -8.90
C LEU A 58 1.28 -11.61 -9.40
N GLY A 59 0.66 -10.73 -10.19
CA GLY A 59 -0.73 -10.87 -10.65
C GLY A 59 -1.78 -10.63 -9.55
N TRP A 60 -1.38 -10.05 -8.41
CA TRP A 60 -2.27 -9.76 -7.29
C TRP A 60 -2.87 -8.37 -7.42
N ARG A 61 -3.97 -8.13 -6.69
CA ARG A 61 -4.58 -6.79 -6.61
C ARG A 61 -3.55 -5.79 -6.08
N LYS A 62 -3.17 -4.81 -6.92
CA LYS A 62 -2.12 -3.83 -6.64
C LYS A 62 -2.47 -2.88 -5.49
N ARG A 63 -3.74 -2.51 -5.37
CA ARG A 63 -4.20 -1.50 -4.42
C ARG A 63 -4.22 -2.06 -3.00
N VAL A 64 -3.51 -1.39 -2.10
CA VAL A 64 -3.56 -1.64 -0.65
C VAL A 64 -3.97 -0.36 0.08
N TYR A 65 -4.58 -0.51 1.25
CA TYR A 65 -5.21 0.60 1.99
C TYR A 65 -4.48 0.89 3.31
N LEU A 66 -4.87 2.00 3.96
CA LEU A 66 -4.23 2.57 5.15
C LEU A 66 -3.79 1.55 6.20
N ASP A 67 -4.66 0.64 6.62
CA ASP A 67 -4.34 -0.33 7.68
C ASP A 67 -3.21 -1.28 7.28
N PHE A 68 -3.22 -1.74 6.03
CA PHE A 68 -2.16 -2.57 5.49
C PHE A 68 -0.86 -1.77 5.36
N ILE A 69 -0.94 -0.52 4.87
CA ILE A 69 0.22 0.35 4.72
C ILE A 69 0.90 0.56 6.08
N ARG A 70 0.13 0.92 7.12
CA ARG A 70 0.67 1.19 8.47
C ARG A 70 1.28 -0.06 9.11
N LYS A 71 0.56 -1.18 9.08
CA LYS A 71 1.00 -2.41 9.76
C LYS A 71 2.14 -3.11 9.02
N VAL A 72 2.06 -3.16 7.69
CA VAL A 72 2.95 -3.97 6.85
C VAL A 72 4.01 -3.13 6.17
N CYS A 73 3.63 -2.10 5.41
CA CYS A 73 4.56 -1.38 4.55
C CYS A 73 5.48 -0.39 5.32
N CYS A 74 4.96 0.26 6.36
CA CYS A 74 5.73 1.10 7.28
C CYS A 74 6.37 0.29 8.41
N GLY A 75 5.86 -0.91 8.70
CA GLY A 75 6.41 -1.84 9.68
C GLY A 75 7.45 -2.80 9.09
N ASP A 76 7.41 -4.06 9.52
CA ASP A 76 8.31 -5.11 9.03
C ASP A 76 7.76 -5.80 7.78
N HIS A 77 7.88 -5.12 6.64
CA HIS A 77 7.48 -5.66 5.34
C HIS A 77 8.23 -6.94 4.94
N ARG A 78 9.43 -7.21 5.50
CA ARG A 78 10.21 -8.40 5.13
C ARG A 78 9.58 -9.68 5.68
N ARG A 79 8.89 -9.59 6.82
CA ARG A 79 8.21 -10.72 7.47
C ARG A 79 6.70 -10.71 7.25
N LEU A 80 6.09 -9.52 7.20
CA LEU A 80 4.62 -9.38 7.18
C LEU A 80 4.03 -9.31 5.76
N CYS A 81 4.83 -8.95 4.75
CA CYS A 81 4.33 -8.80 3.38
C CYS A 81 4.57 -10.06 2.56
N GLU A 82 3.53 -10.88 2.40
CA GLU A 82 3.59 -12.11 1.58
C GLU A 82 4.06 -11.85 0.15
N ALA A 83 3.60 -10.74 -0.45
CA ALA A 83 4.01 -10.34 -1.80
C ALA A 83 5.52 -10.05 -1.87
N TYR A 84 6.08 -9.38 -0.86
CA TYR A 84 7.50 -9.09 -0.80
C TYR A 84 8.33 -10.36 -0.61
N MET A 85 7.88 -11.26 0.27
CA MET A 85 8.54 -12.55 0.49
C MET A 85 8.57 -13.40 -0.78
N LYS A 86 7.44 -13.55 -1.48
CA LYS A 86 7.36 -14.28 -2.76
C LYS A 86 8.23 -13.64 -3.85
N PHE A 87 8.26 -12.31 -3.92
CA PHE A 87 9.11 -11.59 -4.87
C PHE A 87 10.60 -11.82 -4.62
N MET A 88 11.03 -11.76 -3.35
CA MET A 88 12.43 -12.01 -2.98
C MET A 88 12.82 -13.48 -3.15
N ALA A 89 11.92 -14.42 -2.88
CA ALA A 89 12.14 -15.84 -3.14
C ALA A 89 12.39 -16.10 -4.64
N ARG A 90 11.55 -15.52 -5.52
CA ARG A 90 11.74 -15.60 -6.98
C ARG A 90 13.05 -14.96 -7.44
N ARG A 91 13.44 -13.81 -6.87
CA ARG A 91 14.73 -13.18 -7.18
C ARG A 91 15.95 -14.01 -6.76
N ARG A 92 15.82 -14.82 -5.71
CA ARG A 92 16.91 -15.69 -5.21
C ARG A 92 17.01 -17.02 -5.96
N ALA A 93 15.96 -17.44 -6.67
CA ALA A 93 15.93 -18.65 -7.47
C ALA A 93 15.82 -18.30 -8.97
N PRO A 94 16.89 -17.76 -9.60
CA PRO A 94 16.85 -17.36 -11.00
C PRO A 94 16.62 -18.53 -11.98
N PHE A 95 16.84 -19.78 -11.55
CA PHE A 95 16.85 -20.98 -12.40
C PHE A 95 15.55 -21.81 -12.41
N MET A 96 14.51 -21.39 -11.68
CA MET A 96 13.20 -22.03 -11.71
C MET A 96 12.12 -20.98 -11.97
N SER A 97 12.08 -20.50 -13.21
CA SER A 97 10.86 -19.96 -13.80
C SER A 97 10.41 -20.95 -14.89
N PRO A 98 9.12 -21.28 -14.99
CA PRO A 98 8.63 -22.07 -16.13
C PRO A 98 8.89 -21.35 -17.45
#